data_AF-A0A430FPR4-F1
#
_entry.id   AF-A0A430FPR4-F1
#
_cell.length_a   1.000
_cell.length_b   1.000
_cell.length_c   1.000
_cell.angle_alpha   90.00
_cell.angle_beta   90.00
_cell.angle_gamma   90.00
#
_symmetry.space_group_name_H-M   'P 1'
#
loop_
_entity.id
_entity.type
_entity.pdbx_description
1 polymer ?
#
loop_
_entity_poly.entity_id
_entity_poly.type
_entity_poly.pdbx_seq_one_letter_code
_entity_poly.pdbx_strand_id
1 'polypeptide(L)'
;MRRCQACDVDYTGHIERCPLCQSDLVGEAVPGVLPRQIPMLKPRKLLIETLMFATIVCIVAIVFFAYLFQWPWADVIAALISFCIMMMLVTNTVAHSVRPLRLFFRLPFFVVLASLVWLLFTPNSIITEFVLPITSLASFAYDVVILIILRDKAIDRYFKYLIFDIILAGLMTIMIPLGWTPWHLLVLINTAVAIIMLFSLIIFAHRQIADNMHRQFSA
;
A
#
# COMPACT_ATOMS: atom_id res chain seq x y z
N MET A 1 -22.74 35.74 7.85
CA MET A 1 -23.54 34.51 8.03
C MET A 1 -24.77 34.68 7.15
N ARG A 2 -25.33 33.62 6.58
CA ARG A 2 -26.50 33.72 5.70
C ARG A 2 -27.77 33.53 6.51
N ARG A 3 -28.73 34.46 6.44
CA ARG A 3 -30.00 34.39 7.18
C ARG A 3 -31.16 34.09 6.26
N CYS A 4 -32.05 33.22 6.70
CA CYS A 4 -33.33 32.99 6.05
C CYS A 4 -34.37 33.97 6.60
N GLN A 5 -34.97 34.83 5.77
CA GLN A 5 -36.01 35.77 6.24
C GLN A 5 -37.33 35.08 6.60
N ALA A 6 -37.65 33.95 5.96
CA ALA A 6 -38.91 33.24 6.20
C ALA A 6 -38.92 32.41 7.50
N CYS A 7 -37.81 31.75 7.84
CA CYS A 7 -37.69 30.93 9.06
C CYS A 7 -36.97 31.64 10.21
N ASP A 8 -36.38 32.80 9.94
CA ASP A 8 -35.54 33.56 10.87
C ASP A 8 -34.35 32.80 11.47
N VAL A 9 -33.75 31.90 10.67
CA VAL A 9 -32.61 31.07 11.08
C VAL A 9 -31.34 31.49 10.35
N ASP A 10 -30.23 31.52 11.09
CA ASP A 10 -28.89 31.77 10.57
C ASP A 10 -28.15 30.47 10.19
N TYR A 11 -27.51 30.49 9.02
CA TYR A 11 -26.73 29.41 8.46
C TYR A 11 -25.27 29.81 8.23
N THR A 12 -24.37 28.86 8.48
CA THR A 12 -22.94 28.96 8.19
C THR A 12 -22.54 27.97 7.11
N GLY A 13 -21.51 28.27 6.32
CA GLY A 13 -21.06 27.42 5.21
C GLY A 13 -21.73 27.70 3.85
N HIS A 14 -21.57 26.76 2.92
CA HIS A 14 -21.97 26.90 1.51
C HIS A 14 -23.40 26.39 1.26
N ILE A 15 -24.39 26.96 1.96
CA ILE A 15 -25.80 26.63 1.75
C ILE A 15 -26.43 27.78 0.94
N GLU A 16 -27.04 27.45 -0.20
CA GLU A 16 -27.63 28.44 -1.12
C GLU A 16 -29.12 28.69 -0.87
N ARG A 17 -29.85 27.69 -0.36
CA ARG A 17 -31.27 27.77 -0.03
C ARG A 17 -31.55 27.25 1.37
N CYS A 18 -32.58 27.80 2.02
CA CYS A 18 -33.02 27.33 3.31
C CYS A 18 -33.55 25.87 3.22
N PRO A 19 -33.00 24.90 3.97
CA PRO A 19 -33.49 23.52 3.93
C PRO A 19 -34.88 23.34 4.56
N LEU A 20 -35.34 24.28 5.39
CA LEU A 20 -36.65 24.22 6.04
C LEU A 20 -37.78 24.71 5.12
N CYS A 21 -37.57 25.83 4.44
CA CYS A 21 -38.62 26.50 3.66
C CYS A 21 -38.26 26.74 2.18
N GLN A 22 -37.07 26.33 1.74
CA GLN A 22 -36.57 26.49 0.36
C GLN A 22 -36.41 27.95 -0.12
N SER A 23 -36.58 28.96 0.75
CA SER A 23 -36.39 30.36 0.36
C SER A 23 -34.91 30.71 0.16
N ASP A 24 -34.68 31.77 -0.61
CA ASP A 24 -33.34 32.32 -0.81
C ASP A 24 -32.79 32.90 0.50
N LEU A 25 -31.47 32.76 0.67
CA LEU A 25 -30.74 33.22 1.84
C LEU A 25 -30.08 34.57 1.56
N VAL A 26 -30.18 35.50 2.51
CA VAL A 26 -29.62 36.86 2.39
C VAL A 26 -28.39 37.01 3.27
N GLY A 27 -27.36 37.72 2.78
CA GLY A 27 -26.15 38.06 3.52
C GLY A 27 -24.87 37.37 3.03
N GLU A 28 -23.73 37.79 3.59
CA GLU A 28 -22.42 37.27 3.21
C GLU A 28 -22.15 35.88 3.79
N ALA A 29 -21.68 34.99 2.90
CA ALA A 29 -21.31 33.63 3.25
C ALA A 29 -20.06 33.64 4.14
N VAL A 30 -20.23 33.25 5.39
CA VAL A 30 -19.11 33.02 6.31
C VAL A 30 -18.70 31.55 6.15
N PRO A 31 -17.40 31.25 5.99
CA PRO A 31 -16.93 29.87 5.84
C PRO A 31 -17.38 29.03 7.03
N GLY A 32 -17.88 27.82 6.73
CA GLY A 32 -18.35 26.89 7.75
C GLY A 32 -17.21 26.46 8.66
N VAL A 33 -17.53 26.21 9.94
CA VAL A 33 -16.57 25.74 10.96
C VAL A 33 -16.01 24.36 10.62
N LEU A 34 -16.78 23.57 9.85
CA LEU A 34 -16.34 22.26 9.38
C LEU A 34 -15.42 22.40 8.16
N PRO A 35 -14.20 21.84 8.18
CA PRO A 35 -13.33 21.82 7.02
C PRO A 35 -14.04 21.09 5.87
N ARG A 36 -13.99 21.68 4.67
CA ARG A 36 -14.52 21.09 3.45
C ARG A 36 -13.94 19.69 3.29
N GLN A 37 -14.76 18.65 3.48
CA GLN A 37 -14.35 17.29 3.15
C GLN A 37 -14.28 17.21 1.62
N ILE A 38 -13.12 17.48 1.05
CA ILE A 38 -12.85 17.25 -0.36
C ILE A 38 -13.05 15.75 -0.58
N PRO A 39 -14.04 15.31 -1.39
CA PRO A 39 -14.27 13.90 -1.62
C PRO A 39 -13.05 13.32 -2.34
N MET A 40 -12.21 12.59 -1.61
CA MET A 40 -11.04 11.85 -2.14
C MET A 40 -11.46 10.64 -3.00
N LEU A 41 -12.64 10.65 -3.62
CA LEU A 41 -13.21 9.50 -4.33
C LEU A 41 -12.49 9.20 -5.66
N LYS A 42 -12.10 10.22 -6.43
CA LYS A 42 -11.38 10.04 -7.71
C LYS A 42 -10.02 9.33 -7.57
N PRO A 43 -9.09 9.78 -6.69
CA PRO A 43 -7.80 9.09 -6.55
C PRO A 43 -7.97 7.66 -6.00
N ARG A 44 -9.02 7.42 -5.20
CA ARG A 44 -9.32 6.09 -4.64
C ARG A 44 -9.80 5.10 -5.70
N LYS A 45 -10.66 5.53 -6.62
CA LYS A 45 -11.14 4.67 -7.71
C LYS A 45 -9.99 4.29 -8.65
N LEU A 46 -9.17 5.27 -9.03
CA LEU A 46 -8.02 5.05 -9.89
C LEU A 46 -7.02 4.09 -9.23
N LEU A 47 -6.76 4.26 -7.92
CA LEU A 47 -5.93 3.32 -7.14
C LEU A 47 -6.44 1.88 -7.21
N ILE A 48 -7.75 1.65 -6.99
CA ILE A 48 -8.33 0.31 -7.06
C ILE A 48 -8.21 -0.28 -8.46
N GLU A 49 -8.52 0.50 -9.51
CA GLU A 49 -8.43 0.06 -10.90
C GLU A 49 -6.99 -0.34 -11.27
N THR A 50 -6.00 0.48 -10.93
CA THR A 50 -4.58 0.15 -11.16
C THR A 50 -4.11 -1.03 -10.34
N LEU A 51 -4.62 -1.19 -9.12
CA LEU A 51 -4.19 -2.26 -8.25
C LEU A 51 -4.74 -3.62 -8.70
N MET A 52 -5.98 -3.66 -9.16
CA MET A 52 -6.58 -4.82 -9.84
C MET A 52 -5.82 -5.19 -11.11
N PHE A 53 -5.39 -4.19 -11.89
CA PHE A 53 -4.56 -4.43 -13.07
C PHE A 53 -3.20 -5.05 -12.67
N ALA A 54 -2.52 -4.48 -11.67
CA ALA A 54 -1.28 -5.05 -11.13
C ALA A 54 -1.49 -6.49 -10.62
N THR A 55 -2.66 -6.80 -10.06
CA THR A 55 -3.02 -8.17 -9.66
C THR A 55 -2.98 -9.15 -10.78
N ILE A 56 -3.61 -8.81 -11.90
CA ILE A 56 -3.70 -9.68 -13.05
C ILE A 56 -2.29 -9.91 -13.61
N VAL A 57 -1.46 -8.86 -13.69
CA VAL A 57 -0.07 -8.97 -14.14
C VAL A 57 0.74 -9.90 -13.24
N CYS A 58 0.64 -9.77 -11.92
CA CYS A 58 1.33 -10.65 -10.98
C CYS A 58 0.85 -12.11 -11.08
N ILE A 59 -0.45 -12.36 -11.21
CA ILE A 59 -1.00 -13.73 -11.40
C ILE A 59 -0.43 -14.36 -12.67
N VAL A 60 -0.46 -13.63 -13.78
CA VAL A 60 0.10 -14.10 -15.06
C VAL A 60 1.59 -14.40 -14.92
N ALA A 61 2.34 -13.54 -14.25
CA ALA A 61 3.77 -13.77 -13.99
C ALA A 61 4.00 -15.04 -13.15
N ILE A 62 3.23 -15.25 -12.07
CA ILE A 62 3.35 -16.44 -11.21
C ILE A 62 3.09 -17.71 -12.03
N VAL A 63 2.04 -17.75 -12.84
CA VAL A 63 1.71 -18.90 -13.69
C VAL A 63 2.79 -19.13 -14.75
N PHE A 64 3.30 -18.06 -15.36
CA PHE A 64 4.37 -18.13 -16.36
C PHE A 64 5.66 -18.72 -15.77
N PHE A 65 6.08 -18.25 -14.59
CA PHE A 65 7.26 -18.79 -13.92
C PHE A 65 7.05 -20.21 -13.42
N ALA A 66 5.86 -20.54 -12.92
CA ALA A 66 5.51 -21.91 -12.54
C ALA A 66 5.65 -22.88 -13.72
N TYR A 67 5.21 -22.47 -14.91
CA TYR A 67 5.35 -23.26 -16.14
C TYR A 67 6.82 -23.38 -16.57
N LEU A 68 7.57 -22.28 -16.58
CA LEU A 68 8.98 -22.24 -17.01
C LEU A 68 9.88 -23.12 -16.12
N PHE A 69 9.61 -23.14 -14.81
CA PHE A 69 10.40 -23.87 -13.82
C PHE A 69 9.79 -25.20 -13.37
N GLN A 70 8.71 -25.64 -14.02
CA GLN A 70 8.03 -26.92 -13.75
C GLN A 70 7.71 -27.12 -12.26
N TRP A 71 7.17 -26.08 -11.61
CA TRP A 71 6.85 -26.15 -10.19
C TRP A 71 5.70 -27.12 -9.90
N PRO A 72 5.68 -27.75 -8.70
CA PRO A 72 4.56 -28.57 -8.29
C PRO A 72 3.27 -27.73 -8.26
N TRP A 73 2.23 -28.20 -8.96
CA TRP A 73 0.96 -27.47 -9.04
C TRP A 73 0.33 -27.17 -7.68
N ALA A 74 0.59 -27.99 -6.66
CA ALA A 74 0.13 -27.77 -5.29
C ALA A 74 0.67 -26.45 -4.71
N ASP A 75 1.95 -26.17 -4.89
CA ASP A 75 2.61 -24.96 -4.38
C ASP A 75 2.18 -23.71 -5.17
N VAL A 76 2.00 -23.86 -6.48
CA VAL A 76 1.51 -22.80 -7.36
C VAL A 76 0.08 -22.40 -6.97
N ILE A 77 -0.78 -23.38 -6.70
CA ILE A 77 -2.17 -23.14 -6.26
C ILE A 77 -2.17 -22.47 -4.88
N ALA A 78 -1.34 -22.92 -3.94
CA ALA A 78 -1.21 -22.28 -2.63
C ALA A 78 -0.73 -20.83 -2.74
N ALA A 79 0.25 -20.56 -3.60
CA ALA A 79 0.74 -19.21 -3.90
C ALA A 79 -0.36 -18.33 -4.52
N LEU A 80 -1.10 -18.85 -5.50
CA LEU A 80 -2.22 -18.14 -6.13
C LEU A 80 -3.33 -17.82 -5.12
N ILE A 81 -3.72 -18.78 -4.28
CA ILE A 81 -4.75 -18.58 -3.26
C ILE A 81 -4.30 -17.53 -2.24
N SER A 82 -3.08 -17.64 -1.71
CA SER A 82 -2.56 -16.65 -0.75
C SER A 82 -2.50 -15.24 -1.36
N PHE A 83 -2.05 -15.12 -2.61
CA PHE A 83 -2.00 -13.86 -3.35
C PHE A 83 -3.40 -13.29 -3.61
N CYS A 84 -4.34 -14.11 -4.05
CA CYS A 84 -5.73 -13.70 -4.28
C CYS A 84 -6.43 -13.25 -2.99
N ILE A 85 -6.23 -13.96 -1.88
CA ILE A 85 -6.75 -13.57 -0.56
C ILE A 85 -6.14 -12.23 -0.14
N MET A 86 -4.82 -12.08 -0.27
CA MET A 86 -4.12 -10.83 0.03
C MET A 86 -4.69 -9.68 -0.80
N MET A 87 -4.90 -9.90 -2.10
CA MET A 87 -5.46 -8.94 -3.06
C MET A 87 -6.92 -8.56 -2.79
N MET A 88 -7.76 -9.54 -2.47
CA MET A 88 -9.15 -9.31 -2.11
C MET A 88 -9.23 -8.48 -0.83
N LEU A 89 -8.39 -8.78 0.16
CA LEU A 89 -8.36 -8.05 1.43
C LEU A 89 -7.86 -6.61 1.24
N VAL A 90 -6.83 -6.44 0.40
CA VAL A 90 -6.25 -5.17 -0.03
C VAL A 90 -7.29 -4.29 -0.75
N THR A 91 -7.96 -4.83 -1.77
CA THR A 91 -8.95 -4.07 -2.56
C THR A 91 -10.19 -3.76 -1.73
N ASN A 92 -10.68 -4.70 -0.90
CA ASN A 92 -11.80 -4.48 0.01
C ASN A 92 -11.49 -3.43 1.08
N THR A 93 -10.30 -3.48 1.70
CA THR A 93 -9.90 -2.46 2.68
C THR A 93 -9.82 -1.09 2.03
N VAL A 94 -9.18 -0.98 0.86
CA VAL A 94 -9.15 0.27 0.08
C VAL A 94 -10.54 0.73 -0.30
N ALA A 95 -11.50 -0.15 -0.61
CA ALA A 95 -12.86 0.21 -0.99
C ALA A 95 -13.76 0.64 0.18
N HIS A 96 -13.59 0.07 1.38
CA HIS A 96 -14.56 0.24 2.49
C HIS A 96 -14.03 0.91 3.75
N SER A 97 -12.74 0.89 4.03
CA SER A 97 -12.23 1.45 5.29
C SER A 97 -11.86 2.95 5.19
N VAL A 98 -11.98 3.67 6.31
CA VAL A 98 -11.61 5.10 6.47
C VAL A 98 -10.10 5.28 6.73
N ARG A 99 -9.37 4.18 6.98
CA ARG A 99 -7.91 4.13 7.18
C ARG A 99 -7.30 2.84 6.58
N PRO A 100 -7.45 2.60 5.26
CA PRO A 100 -7.06 1.33 4.60
C PRO A 100 -5.58 0.97 4.74
N LEU A 101 -4.76 1.99 4.91
CA LEU A 101 -3.31 1.87 4.73
C LEU A 101 -2.58 1.25 5.92
N ARG A 102 -3.17 1.22 7.12
CA ARG A 102 -2.51 0.60 8.28
C ARG A 102 -2.55 -0.93 8.24
N LEU A 103 -3.59 -1.49 7.62
CA LEU A 103 -3.77 -2.94 7.48
C LEU A 103 -2.99 -3.49 6.28
N PHE A 104 -2.97 -2.71 5.19
CA PHE A 104 -2.25 -3.01 3.94
C PHE A 104 -0.78 -3.39 4.15
N PHE A 105 -0.08 -2.66 5.03
CA PHE A 105 1.33 -2.90 5.35
C PHE A 105 1.56 -3.90 6.49
N ARG A 106 0.53 -4.27 7.26
CA ARG A 106 0.62 -5.32 8.29
C ARG A 106 0.50 -6.71 7.70
N LEU A 107 -0.25 -6.87 6.62
CA LEU A 107 -0.54 -8.16 6.01
C LEU A 107 0.65 -8.86 5.36
N PRO A 108 1.52 -8.19 4.56
CA PRO A 108 2.77 -8.82 4.12
C PRO A 108 3.65 -9.20 5.31
N PHE A 109 3.65 -8.41 6.39
CA PHE A 109 4.33 -8.79 7.62
C PHE A 109 3.72 -10.02 8.29
N PHE A 110 2.38 -10.19 8.29
CA PHE A 110 1.74 -11.41 8.77
C PHE A 110 2.07 -12.61 7.90
N VAL A 111 2.14 -12.46 6.57
CA VAL A 111 2.51 -13.53 5.64
C VAL A 111 3.98 -13.91 5.80
N VAL A 112 4.86 -12.93 5.99
CA VAL A 112 6.29 -13.12 6.25
C VAL A 112 6.50 -13.77 7.62
N LEU A 113 5.83 -13.28 8.66
CA LEU A 113 5.85 -13.87 10.00
C LEU A 113 5.31 -15.31 9.96
N ALA A 114 4.21 -15.55 9.25
CA ALA A 114 3.66 -16.89 9.05
C ALA A 114 4.63 -17.79 8.28
N SER A 115 5.35 -17.26 7.27
CA SER A 115 6.36 -18.02 6.53
C SER A 115 7.62 -18.32 7.36
N LEU A 116 8.04 -17.41 8.24
CA LEU A 116 9.10 -17.63 9.23
C LEU A 116 8.68 -18.67 10.27
N VAL A 117 7.44 -18.60 10.76
CA VAL A 117 6.86 -19.61 11.65
C VAL A 117 6.79 -20.96 10.94
N TRP A 118 6.37 -20.98 9.68
CA TRP A 118 6.32 -22.20 8.87
C TRP A 118 7.72 -22.79 8.64
N LEU A 119 8.74 -21.96 8.43
CA LEU A 119 10.14 -22.37 8.31
C LEU A 119 10.69 -23.00 9.60
N LEU A 120 10.21 -22.57 10.77
CA LEU A 120 10.55 -23.17 12.07
C LEU A 120 9.93 -24.56 12.25
N PHE A 121 8.77 -24.83 11.63
CA PHE A 121 8.07 -26.11 11.74
C PHE A 121 8.39 -27.10 10.61
N THR A 122 8.76 -26.62 9.41
CA THR A 122 9.17 -27.45 8.28
C THR A 122 10.39 -26.83 7.58
N PRO A 123 11.55 -27.51 7.54
CA PRO A 123 12.74 -27.02 6.84
C PRO A 123 12.62 -27.23 5.32
N ASN A 124 11.56 -26.71 4.72
CA ASN A 124 11.33 -26.75 3.28
C ASN A 124 11.95 -25.52 2.61
N SER A 125 12.93 -25.74 1.74
CA SER A 125 13.65 -24.68 1.03
C SER A 125 12.78 -23.93 0.00
N ILE A 126 11.64 -24.52 -0.41
CA ILE A 126 10.64 -23.90 -1.30
C ILE A 126 10.15 -22.54 -0.74
N ILE A 127 10.07 -22.41 0.59
CA ILE A 127 9.56 -21.20 1.25
C ILE A 127 10.54 -20.03 1.09
N THR A 128 11.83 -20.31 1.25
CA THR A 128 12.91 -19.31 1.18
C THR A 128 13.25 -18.96 -0.26
N GLU A 129 13.11 -19.91 -1.18
CA GLU A 129 13.40 -19.73 -2.60
C GLU A 129 12.29 -19.00 -3.37
N PHE A 130 11.03 -19.27 -3.03
CA PHE A 130 9.91 -18.85 -3.87
C PHE A 130 8.88 -18.02 -3.13
N VAL A 131 8.34 -18.52 -2.01
CA VAL A 131 7.23 -17.86 -1.31
C VAL A 131 7.64 -16.48 -0.78
N LEU A 132 8.80 -16.40 -0.13
CA LEU A 132 9.33 -15.15 0.41
C LEU A 132 9.66 -14.12 -0.70
N PRO A 133 10.46 -14.44 -1.73
CA PRO A 133 10.78 -13.47 -2.77
C PRO A 133 9.57 -13.00 -3.59
N ILE A 134 8.60 -13.89 -3.89
CA ILE A 134 7.39 -13.52 -4.64
C ILE A 134 6.51 -12.57 -3.84
N THR A 135 6.31 -12.85 -2.55
CA THR A 135 5.50 -11.99 -1.68
C THR A 135 6.14 -10.62 -1.51
N SER A 136 7.47 -10.56 -1.38
CA SER A 136 8.24 -9.31 -1.34
C SER A 136 8.15 -8.52 -2.65
N LEU A 137 8.31 -9.19 -3.80
CA LEU A 137 8.17 -8.56 -5.12
C LEU A 137 6.77 -8.00 -5.36
N ALA A 138 5.74 -8.73 -4.92
CA ALA A 138 4.37 -8.24 -4.93
C ALA A 138 4.22 -6.96 -4.08
N SER A 139 4.74 -6.95 -2.84
CA SER A 139 4.75 -5.76 -1.98
C SER A 139 5.36 -4.54 -2.69
N PHE A 140 6.55 -4.70 -3.29
CA PHE A 140 7.19 -3.62 -4.04
C PHE A 140 6.34 -3.12 -5.22
N ALA A 141 5.68 -4.02 -5.96
CA ALA A 141 4.81 -3.62 -7.06
C ALA A 141 3.66 -2.70 -6.58
N TYR A 142 3.08 -2.98 -5.43
CA TYR A 142 2.06 -2.08 -4.85
C TYR A 142 2.64 -0.77 -4.34
N ASP A 143 3.80 -0.82 -3.70
CA ASP A 143 4.46 0.39 -3.21
C ASP A 143 4.74 1.36 -4.35
N VAL A 144 5.16 0.85 -5.52
CA VAL A 144 5.30 1.65 -6.74
C VAL A 144 3.96 2.28 -7.15
N VAL A 145 2.88 1.50 -7.22
CA VAL A 145 1.55 2.01 -7.58
C VAL A 145 1.07 3.10 -6.61
N ILE A 146 1.28 2.90 -5.31
CA ILE A 146 0.93 3.85 -4.25
C ILE A 146 1.76 5.13 -4.38
N LEU A 147 3.07 5.02 -4.55
CA LEU A 147 3.97 6.16 -4.71
C LEU A 147 3.59 6.99 -5.93
N ILE A 148 3.23 6.35 -7.06
CA ILE A 148 2.81 7.05 -8.29
C ILE A 148 1.51 7.84 -8.07
N ILE A 149 0.51 7.23 -7.40
CA ILE A 149 -0.84 7.82 -7.31
C ILE A 149 -0.96 8.84 -6.17
N LEU A 150 -0.34 8.57 -5.02
CA LEU A 150 -0.48 9.39 -3.80
C LEU A 150 0.68 10.37 -3.59
N ARG A 151 1.80 10.19 -4.32
CA ARG A 151 2.98 11.07 -4.42
C ARG A 151 3.42 11.67 -3.08
N ASP A 152 3.11 12.95 -2.81
CA ASP A 152 3.62 13.67 -1.63
C ASP A 152 3.00 13.18 -0.31
N LYS A 153 1.71 12.84 -0.32
CA LYS A 153 1.02 12.29 0.87
C LYS A 153 1.44 10.86 1.17
N ALA A 154 1.99 10.17 0.15
CA ALA A 154 2.46 8.82 0.30
C ALA A 154 3.77 8.75 1.06
N ILE A 155 4.76 9.55 0.68
CA ILE A 155 6.09 9.43 1.28
C ILE A 155 6.06 9.73 2.78
N ASP A 156 5.42 10.83 3.22
CA ASP A 156 5.33 11.17 4.65
C ASP A 156 4.63 10.10 5.51
N ARG A 157 3.69 9.36 4.93
CA ARG A 157 2.90 8.36 5.65
C ARG A 157 3.45 6.94 5.50
N TYR A 158 4.18 6.65 4.42
CA TYR A 158 4.55 5.27 4.04
C TYR A 158 6.06 5.01 4.01
N PHE A 159 6.91 6.03 4.19
CA PHE A 159 8.36 5.89 4.25
C PHE A 159 8.85 4.77 5.17
N LYS A 160 8.24 4.62 6.36
CA LYS A 160 8.61 3.59 7.33
C LYS A 160 8.41 2.17 6.78
N TYR A 161 7.36 1.95 6.00
CA TYR A 161 7.03 0.61 5.49
C TYR A 161 7.92 0.22 4.31
N LEU A 162 8.22 1.17 3.43
CA LEU A 162 9.18 0.96 2.34
C LEU A 162 10.56 0.55 2.90
N ILE A 163 11.00 1.17 4.00
CA ILE A 163 12.22 0.75 4.71
C ILE A 163 12.12 -0.69 5.21
N PHE A 164 10.98 -1.10 5.76
CA PHE A 164 10.79 -2.48 6.23
C PHE A 164 10.87 -3.49 5.09
N ASP A 165 10.26 -3.22 3.93
CA ASP A 165 10.34 -4.11 2.77
C ASP A 165 11.77 -4.20 2.23
N ILE A 166 12.52 -3.09 2.24
CA ILE A 166 13.95 -3.09 1.91
C ILE A 166 14.76 -3.94 2.91
N ILE A 167 14.51 -3.80 4.21
CA ILE A 167 15.17 -4.61 5.25
C ILE A 167 14.85 -6.09 5.04
N LEU A 168 13.60 -6.43 4.72
CA LEU A 168 13.17 -7.79 4.48
C LEU A 168 13.86 -8.40 3.26
N ALA A 169 13.96 -7.66 2.15
CA ALA A 169 14.74 -8.09 0.98
C ALA A 169 16.22 -8.29 1.32
N GLY A 170 16.78 -7.43 2.17
CA GLY A 170 18.12 -7.59 2.73
C GLY A 170 18.27 -8.89 3.54
N LEU A 171 17.28 -9.21 4.39
CA LEU A 171 17.26 -10.45 5.16
C LEU A 171 17.27 -11.67 4.24
N MET A 172 16.45 -11.69 3.18
CA MET A 172 16.45 -12.78 2.19
C MET A 172 17.81 -12.92 1.49
N THR A 173 18.49 -11.81 1.22
CA THR A 173 19.83 -11.81 0.62
C THR A 173 20.86 -12.48 1.54
N ILE A 174 20.75 -12.28 2.85
CA ILE A 174 21.61 -12.93 3.86
C ILE A 174 21.37 -14.45 3.91
N MET A 175 20.20 -14.94 3.49
CA MET A 175 19.93 -16.39 3.45
C MET A 175 20.73 -17.13 2.36
N ILE A 176 21.28 -16.41 1.36
CA ILE A 176 22.14 -16.97 0.31
C ILE A 176 23.45 -17.54 0.89
N PRO A 177 24.31 -16.74 1.56
CA PRO A 177 25.55 -17.25 2.14
C PRO A 177 25.33 -18.27 3.27
N LEU A 178 24.14 -18.31 3.88
CA LEU A 178 23.76 -19.32 4.87
C LEU A 178 23.45 -20.69 4.24
N GLY A 179 23.35 -20.79 2.91
CA GLY A 179 23.07 -22.04 2.18
C GLY A 179 21.60 -22.49 2.26
N TRP A 180 20.70 -21.63 2.75
CA TRP A 180 19.27 -21.97 2.92
C TRP A 180 18.45 -21.77 1.64
N THR A 181 19.10 -21.35 0.56
CA THR A 181 18.47 -20.98 -0.70
C THR A 181 19.31 -21.52 -1.85
N PRO A 182 19.20 -22.80 -2.22
CA PRO A 182 20.01 -23.40 -3.30
C PRO A 182 19.76 -22.76 -4.68
N TRP A 183 18.61 -22.09 -4.87
CA TRP A 183 18.30 -21.30 -6.06
C TRP A 183 18.26 -19.79 -5.74
N HIS A 184 19.24 -19.04 -6.26
CA HIS A 184 19.46 -17.64 -5.90
C HIS A 184 18.74 -16.61 -6.80
N LEU A 185 18.22 -17.03 -7.96
CA LEU A 185 17.82 -16.12 -9.03
C LEU A 185 16.67 -15.19 -8.58
N LEU A 186 15.64 -15.74 -7.94
CA LEU A 186 14.49 -14.96 -7.48
C LEU A 186 14.85 -14.01 -6.33
N VAL A 187 15.71 -14.45 -5.42
CA VAL A 187 16.24 -13.61 -4.35
C VAL A 187 17.03 -12.44 -4.94
N LEU A 188 17.91 -12.69 -5.92
CA LEU A 188 18.69 -11.65 -6.60
C LEU A 188 17.80 -10.61 -7.30
N ILE A 189 16.73 -11.05 -7.99
CA ILE A 189 15.75 -10.13 -8.60
C ILE A 189 15.08 -9.28 -7.51
N ASN A 190 14.64 -9.89 -6.42
CA ASN A 190 14.03 -9.18 -5.31
C ASN A 190 14.98 -8.15 -4.68
N THR A 191 16.25 -8.51 -4.48
CA THR A 191 17.29 -7.61 -3.99
C THR A 191 17.54 -6.45 -4.95
N ALA A 192 17.58 -6.72 -6.27
CA ALA A 192 17.75 -5.66 -7.27
C ALA A 192 16.59 -4.66 -7.26
N VAL A 193 15.34 -5.15 -7.17
CA VAL A 193 14.16 -4.29 -7.04
C VAL A 193 14.20 -3.48 -5.75
N ALA A 194 14.59 -4.09 -4.63
CA ALA A 194 14.75 -3.39 -3.35
C ALA A 194 15.81 -2.28 -3.42
N ILE A 195 16.93 -2.51 -4.09
CA ILE A 195 17.99 -1.50 -4.32
C ILE A 195 17.44 -0.34 -5.15
N ILE A 196 16.73 -0.62 -6.24
CA ILE A 196 16.09 0.42 -7.07
C ILE A 196 15.12 1.25 -6.23
N MET A 197 14.31 0.60 -5.40
CA MET A 197 13.38 1.28 -4.50
C MET A 197 14.11 2.13 -3.46
N LEU A 198 15.21 1.64 -2.89
CA LEU A 198 16.05 2.41 -1.97
C LEU A 198 16.65 3.65 -2.64
N PHE A 199 17.18 3.54 -3.86
CA PHE A 199 17.68 4.69 -4.61
C PHE A 199 16.55 5.68 -4.94
N SER A 200 15.39 5.18 -5.35
CA SER A 200 14.23 6.03 -5.60
C SER A 200 13.84 6.82 -4.35
N LEU A 201 13.89 6.18 -3.18
CA LEU A 201 13.62 6.81 -1.90
C LEU A 201 14.65 7.90 -1.57
N ILE A 202 15.93 7.62 -1.74
CA ILE A 202 17.00 8.59 -1.48
C ILE A 202 16.86 9.81 -2.39
N ILE A 203 16.57 9.61 -3.68
CA ILE A 203 16.45 10.70 -4.67
C ILE A 203 15.19 11.52 -4.43
N PHE A 204 14.03 10.88 -4.26
CA PHE A 204 12.74 11.56 -4.19
C PHE A 204 12.36 12.04 -2.78
N ALA A 205 12.79 11.34 -1.73
CA ALA A 205 12.43 11.66 -0.34
C ALA A 205 13.50 12.45 0.42
N HIS A 206 14.62 12.85 -0.20
CA HIS A 206 15.72 13.59 0.45
C HIS A 206 15.23 14.80 1.28
N ARG A 207 14.25 15.55 0.77
CA ARG A 207 13.70 16.74 1.46
C ARG A 207 12.82 16.38 2.67
N GLN A 208 12.08 15.27 2.63
CA GLN A 208 11.20 14.84 3.72
C GLN A 208 11.93 14.06 4.82
N ILE A 209 13.03 13.38 4.48
CA ILE A 209 13.91 12.75 5.48
C ILE A 209 14.55 13.84 6.35
N ALA A 210 15.01 14.94 5.74
CA ALA A 210 15.56 16.08 6.45
C ALA A 210 14.53 16.74 7.40
N ASP A 211 13.30 16.95 6.94
CA ASP A 211 12.22 17.54 7.75
C ASP A 211 11.75 16.63 8.90
N ASN A 212 11.66 15.31 8.68
CA ASN A 212 11.25 14.35 9.71
C ASN A 212 12.35 14.07 10.75
N MET A 213 13.63 14.03 10.34
CA MET A 213 14.76 13.96 11.28
C MET A 213 14.82 15.23 12.13
N HIS A 214 14.65 16.42 11.54
CA HIS A 214 14.65 17.66 12.30
C HIS A 214 13.54 17.70 13.36
N ARG A 215 12.34 17.21 13.05
CA ARG A 215 11.23 17.12 14.03
C ARG A 215 11.46 16.11 15.16
N GLN A 216 12.23 15.05 14.91
CA GLN A 216 12.53 14.04 15.94
C GLN A 216 13.73 14.41 16.82
N PHE A 217 14.64 15.25 16.33
CA PHE A 217 15.81 15.72 17.08
C PHE A 217 15.64 17.11 17.72
N SER A 218 14.58 17.85 17.38
CA SER A 218 14.25 19.14 18.00
C SER A 218 13.17 19.05 19.11
N ALA A 219 12.93 17.85 19.64
CA ALA A 219 12.05 17.58 20.79
C ALA A 219 12.89 16.94 21.91
#